data_AF-A0A373BEM3-F1
#
_entry.id   AF-A0A373BEM3-F1
#
_cell.length_a   1.000
_cell.length_b   1.000
_cell.length_c   1.000
_cell.angle_alpha   90.00
_cell.angle_beta   90.00
_cell.angle_gamma   90.00
#
_symmetry.space_group_name_H-M   'P 1'
#
loop_
_entity.id
_entity.type
_entity.pdbx_description
1 polymer ?
#
loop_
_entity_poly.entity_id
_entity_poly.type
_entity_poly.pdbx_seq_one_letter_code
_entity_poly.pdbx_strand_id
1 'polypeptide(L)'
;MVFDKNFNLEPPDVYFELPELDELDLTLAEIRELSDDDLLKLLTGESYEGMIHPALMQVISHELTSRQVMEASRPHWTVTPTFIVGCIASLLAAISILVTIYFSVFYKAENNNKHTDQSYAIEKNRSPK
;
A
#
# COMPACT_ATOMS: atom_id res chain seq x y z
N MET A 1 -11.27 -59.85 47.72
CA MET A 1 -11.82 -58.61 47.13
C MET A 1 -12.02 -58.91 45.66
N VAL A 2 -13.26 -59.12 45.21
CA VAL A 2 -13.58 -59.42 43.80
C VAL A 2 -14.04 -58.10 43.18
N PHE A 3 -13.33 -57.64 42.16
CA PHE A 3 -13.72 -56.48 41.38
C PHE A 3 -14.61 -56.96 40.22
N ASP A 4 -15.93 -56.88 40.39
CA ASP A 4 -16.89 -57.01 39.29
C ASP A 4 -16.80 -55.77 38.40
N LYS A 5 -15.95 -55.83 37.38
CA LYS A 5 -15.89 -54.83 36.30
C LYS A 5 -16.92 -55.18 35.22
N ASN A 6 -18.19 -54.87 35.48
CA ASN A 6 -19.19 -54.78 34.40
C ASN A 6 -19.07 -53.40 33.73
N PHE A 7 -18.18 -53.30 32.74
CA PHE A 7 -17.98 -52.11 31.89
C PHE A 7 -18.76 -52.21 30.56
N ASN A 8 -19.95 -52.82 30.57
CA ASN A 8 -20.89 -52.79 29.44
C ASN A 8 -21.98 -51.74 29.68
N LEU A 9 -21.59 -50.48 29.83
CA LEU A 9 -22.51 -49.40 29.55
C LEU A 9 -22.23 -48.96 28.11
N GLU A 10 -23.05 -49.44 27.17
CA GLU A 10 -23.23 -48.71 25.92
C GLU A 10 -23.59 -47.26 26.30
N PRO A 11 -22.90 -46.26 25.74
CA PRO A 11 -23.25 -44.88 26.00
C PRO A 11 -24.71 -44.69 25.58
N PRO A 12 -25.55 -44.02 26.39
CA PRO A 12 -26.92 -43.74 25.98
C PRO A 12 -26.86 -43.01 24.64
N ASP A 13 -27.64 -43.48 23.67
CA ASP A 13 -27.78 -42.83 22.37
C ASP A 13 -28.45 -41.46 22.60
N VAL A 14 -27.62 -40.43 22.81
CA VAL A 14 -28.09 -39.05 22.89
C VAL A 14 -28.38 -38.60 21.47
N TYR A 15 -29.60 -38.84 21.01
CA TYR A 15 -30.12 -38.25 19.79
C TYR A 15 -30.27 -36.75 20.01
N PHE A 16 -29.27 -35.98 19.59
CA PHE A 16 -29.44 -34.54 19.38
C PHE A 16 -30.32 -34.38 18.14
N GLU A 17 -31.61 -34.14 18.34
CA GLU A 17 -32.45 -33.56 17.30
C GLU A 17 -31.88 -32.17 17.00
N LEU A 18 -31.11 -32.06 15.92
CA LEU A 18 -30.68 -30.77 15.40
C LEU A 18 -31.94 -30.00 15.00
N PRO A 19 -32.13 -28.76 15.49
CA PRO A 19 -33.25 -27.95 15.04
C PRO A 19 -33.18 -27.81 13.51
N GLU A 20 -34.33 -27.88 12.84
CA GLU A 20 -34.42 -27.53 11.43
C GLU A 20 -34.03 -26.04 11.30
N LEU A 21 -32.80 -25.79 10.85
CA LEU A 21 -32.30 -24.45 10.61
C LEU A 21 -32.75 -24.03 9.22
N ASP A 22 -33.41 -22.88 9.14
CA ASP A 22 -33.71 -22.24 7.86
C ASP A 22 -32.40 -21.94 7.11
N GLU A 23 -32.43 -22.09 5.79
CA GLU A 23 -31.29 -21.80 4.93
C GLU A 23 -31.38 -20.36 4.42
N LEU A 24 -30.26 -19.63 4.53
CA LEU A 24 -30.16 -18.28 4.00
C LEU A 24 -30.01 -18.34 2.48
N ASP A 25 -31.03 -17.86 1.78
CA ASP A 25 -30.96 -17.62 0.34
C ASP A 25 -30.84 -16.11 0.08
N LEU A 26 -29.75 -15.72 -0.57
CA LEU A 26 -29.44 -14.34 -0.93
C LEU A 26 -29.02 -14.30 -2.38
N THR A 27 -29.62 -13.40 -3.14
CA THR A 27 -29.22 -13.15 -4.52
C THR A 27 -27.93 -12.33 -4.57
N LEU A 28 -27.21 -12.41 -5.69
CA LEU A 28 -26.01 -11.61 -5.90
C LEU A 28 -26.27 -10.09 -5.85
N ALA A 29 -27.49 -9.66 -6.20
CA ALA A 29 -27.88 -8.26 -6.15
C ALA A 29 -28.00 -7.77 -4.70
N GLU A 30 -28.62 -8.56 -3.82
CA GLU A 30 -28.76 -8.25 -2.40
C GLU A 30 -27.40 -8.23 -1.70
N ILE A 31 -26.52 -9.19 -1.99
CA ILE A 31 -25.14 -9.21 -1.47
C ILE A 31 -24.38 -7.92 -1.83
N ARG A 32 -24.61 -7.38 -3.02
CA ARG A 32 -23.98 -6.13 -3.46
C ARG A 32 -24.54 -4.88 -2.80
N GLU A 33 -25.79 -4.92 -2.37
CA GLU A 33 -26.42 -3.79 -1.69
C GLU A 33 -26.05 -3.71 -0.21
N LEU A 34 -25.70 -4.86 0.39
CA LEU A 34 -25.26 -4.94 1.78
C LEU A 34 -23.92 -4.22 2.04
N SER A 35 -23.82 -3.65 3.24
CA SER A 35 -22.58 -3.05 3.73
C SER A 35 -21.55 -4.13 4.08
N ASP A 36 -20.27 -3.75 4.14
CA ASP A 36 -19.19 -4.67 4.50
C ASP A 36 -19.39 -5.25 5.92
N ASP A 37 -19.91 -4.43 6.84
CA ASP A 37 -20.23 -4.85 8.20
C ASP A 37 -21.36 -5.87 8.24
N ASP A 38 -22.41 -5.69 7.43
CA ASP A 38 -23.54 -6.62 7.38
C ASP A 38 -23.14 -7.95 6.73
N LEU A 39 -22.33 -7.91 5.66
CA LEU A 39 -21.75 -9.10 5.04
C LEU A 39 -20.88 -9.89 6.04
N LEU A 40 -20.09 -9.20 6.86
CA LEU A 40 -19.30 -9.84 7.92
C LEU A 40 -20.18 -10.46 8.99
N LYS A 41 -21.24 -9.77 9.43
CA LYS A 41 -22.19 -10.32 10.42
C LYS A 41 -22.93 -11.55 9.91
N LEU A 42 -23.17 -11.64 8.60
CA LEU A 42 -23.70 -12.87 7.99
C LEU A 42 -22.68 -13.99 8.09
N LEU A 43 -21.42 -13.75 7.73
CA LEU A 43 -20.35 -14.77 7.83
C LEU A 43 -20.08 -15.25 9.27
N THR A 44 -20.25 -14.39 10.27
CA THR A 44 -20.05 -14.75 11.68
C THR A 44 -21.28 -15.38 12.33
N GLY A 45 -22.43 -15.40 11.67
CA GLY A 45 -23.70 -15.84 12.24
C GLY A 45 -24.30 -14.85 13.24
N GLU A 46 -23.79 -13.62 13.33
CA GLU A 46 -24.34 -12.58 14.20
C GLU A 46 -25.68 -12.03 13.67
N SER A 47 -25.83 -11.98 12.34
CA SER A 47 -27.04 -11.42 11.70
C SER A 47 -28.11 -12.48 11.39
N TYR A 48 -27.78 -13.76 11.39
CA TYR A 48 -28.70 -14.83 11.00
C TYR A 48 -28.36 -16.13 11.75
N GLU A 49 -29.36 -16.70 12.43
CA GLU A 49 -29.21 -17.90 13.25
C GLU A 49 -29.36 -19.22 12.45
N GLY A 50 -29.72 -19.15 11.16
CA GLY A 50 -29.85 -20.31 10.29
C GLY A 50 -28.55 -20.71 9.57
N MET A 51 -28.65 -21.65 8.63
CA MET A 51 -27.49 -22.14 7.88
C MET A 51 -27.23 -21.31 6.63
N ILE A 52 -25.95 -20.99 6.40
CA ILE A 52 -25.49 -20.35 5.17
C ILE A 52 -24.86 -21.40 4.28
N HIS A 53 -25.36 -21.55 3.05
CA HIS A 53 -24.78 -22.50 2.10
C HIS A 53 -23.30 -22.15 1.82
N PRO A 54 -22.38 -23.12 1.75
CA PRO A 54 -20.96 -22.85 1.51
C PRO A 54 -20.69 -22.01 0.25
N ALA A 55 -21.50 -22.19 -0.79
CA ALA A 55 -21.41 -21.40 -2.02
C ALA A 55 -21.74 -19.91 -1.78
N LEU A 56 -22.77 -19.63 -0.97
CA LEU A 56 -23.14 -18.25 -0.61
C LEU A 56 -22.02 -17.60 0.23
N MET A 57 -21.44 -18.37 1.15
CA MET A 57 -20.30 -17.93 1.97
C MET A 57 -19.08 -17.53 1.11
N GLN A 58 -18.81 -18.30 0.04
CA GLN A 58 -17.76 -17.98 -0.94
C GLN A 58 -18.07 -16.69 -1.72
N VAL A 59 -19.32 -16.49 -2.14
CA VAL A 59 -19.73 -15.28 -2.87
C VAL A 59 -19.58 -14.05 -1.99
N ILE A 60 -20.05 -14.10 -0.74
CA ILE A 60 -19.91 -13.02 0.24
C ILE A 60 -18.42 -12.70 0.47
N SER A 61 -17.60 -13.73 0.70
CA SER A 61 -16.16 -13.57 0.90
C SER A 61 -15.46 -12.95 -0.31
N HIS A 62 -15.86 -13.35 -1.52
CA HIS A 62 -15.33 -12.80 -2.76
C HIS A 62 -15.71 -11.32 -2.92
N GLU A 63 -16.96 -10.96 -2.65
CA GLU A 63 -17.41 -9.57 -2.73
C GLU A 63 -16.64 -8.67 -1.75
N LEU A 64 -16.50 -9.08 -0.49
CA LEU A 64 -15.71 -8.37 0.52
C LEU A 64 -14.25 -8.18 0.07
N THR A 65 -13.63 -9.25 -0.42
CA THR A 65 -12.26 -9.19 -0.93
C THR A 65 -12.15 -8.27 -2.14
N SER A 66 -13.12 -8.32 -3.06
CA SER A 66 -13.18 -7.47 -4.24
C SER A 66 -13.27 -6.00 -3.86
N ARG A 67 -14.10 -5.65 -2.88
CA ARG A 67 -14.21 -4.27 -2.36
C ARG A 67 -12.92 -3.80 -1.71
N GLN A 68 -12.30 -4.62 -0.87
CA GLN A 68 -11.00 -4.31 -0.26
C GLN A 68 -9.91 -4.11 -1.31
N VAL A 69 -9.88 -4.93 -2.35
CA VAL A 69 -8.93 -4.77 -3.47
C VAL A 69 -9.24 -3.47 -4.23
N MET A 70 -10.51 -3.16 -4.48
CA MET A 70 -10.91 -1.91 -5.14
C MET A 70 -10.49 -0.68 -4.31
N GLU A 71 -10.68 -0.71 -3.00
CA GLU A 71 -10.24 0.35 -2.09
C GLU A 71 -8.71 0.47 -2.01
N ALA A 72 -8.01 -0.66 -1.89
CA ALA A 72 -6.55 -0.72 -1.86
C ALA A 72 -5.92 -0.31 -3.20
N SER A 73 -6.60 -0.58 -4.32
CA SER A 73 -6.18 -0.21 -5.67
C SER A 73 -6.36 1.27 -5.97
N ARG A 74 -7.06 2.03 -5.10
CA ARG A 74 -7.05 3.49 -5.21
C ARG A 74 -5.59 3.93 -5.16
N PRO A 75 -5.12 4.72 -6.14
CA PRO A 75 -3.73 5.14 -6.21
C PRO A 75 -3.36 5.72 -4.86
N HIS A 76 -2.40 5.06 -4.20
CA HIS A 76 -2.06 5.37 -2.83
C HIS A 76 -1.72 6.87 -2.82
N TRP A 77 -2.38 7.63 -1.94
CA TRP A 77 -2.22 9.09 -1.85
C TRP A 77 -0.75 9.53 -1.70
N THR A 78 0.16 8.59 -1.44
CA THR A 78 1.61 8.73 -1.36
C THR A 78 2.34 8.77 -2.72
N VAL A 79 1.82 8.16 -3.78
CA VAL A 79 2.53 8.09 -5.08
C VAL A 79 2.59 9.45 -5.76
N THR A 80 1.48 10.19 -5.74
CA THR A 80 1.35 11.51 -6.35
C THR A 80 2.34 12.54 -5.77
N PRO A 81 2.49 12.72 -4.44
CA PRO A 81 3.44 13.68 -3.89
C PRO A 81 4.90 13.29 -4.13
N THR A 82 5.25 12.00 -4.04
CA THR A 82 6.64 11.56 -4.26
C THR A 82 7.09 11.80 -5.70
N PHE A 83 6.21 11.58 -6.67
CA PHE A 83 6.50 11.86 -8.09
C PHE A 83 6.74 13.36 -8.33
N ILE A 84 5.91 14.24 -7.75
CA ILE A 84 6.06 15.69 -7.87
C ILE A 84 7.40 16.16 -7.29
N VAL A 85 7.74 15.69 -6.08
CA VAL A 85 9.01 16.03 -5.43
C VAL A 85 10.21 15.54 -6.27
N GLY A 86 10.12 14.34 -6.85
CA GLY A 86 11.15 13.80 -7.75
C GLY A 86 11.38 14.69 -8.99
N CYS A 87 10.32 15.15 -9.63
CA CYS A 87 10.41 16.05 -10.78
C CYS A 87 11.08 17.39 -10.42
N ILE A 88 10.70 18.00 -9.29
CA ILE A 88 11.29 19.26 -8.82
C ILE A 88 12.78 19.09 -8.47
N ALA A 89 13.12 18.01 -7.76
CA ALA A 89 14.50 17.70 -7.42
C ALA A 89 15.37 17.49 -8.66
N SER A 90 14.85 16.80 -9.69
CA SER A 90 15.55 16.61 -10.96
C SER A 90 15.84 17.92 -11.68
N LEU A 91 14.88 18.85 -11.72
CA LEU A 91 15.06 20.16 -12.35
C LEU A 91 16.09 21.00 -11.59
N LEU A 92 16.02 21.04 -10.26
CA LEU A 92 16.98 21.75 -9.41
C LEU A 92 18.40 21.20 -9.56
N ALA A 93 18.55 19.87 -9.61
CA ALA A 93 19.84 19.24 -9.80
C ALA A 93 20.47 19.61 -11.15
N ALA A 94 19.68 19.59 -12.23
CA ALA A 94 20.16 19.96 -13.57
C ALA A 94 20.65 21.43 -13.60
N ILE A 95 19.88 22.35 -13.02
CA ILE A 95 20.26 23.77 -12.94
C ILE A 95 21.53 23.94 -12.10
N SER A 96 21.63 23.24 -10.96
CA SER A 96 22.79 23.29 -10.06
C SER A 96 24.09 22.87 -10.74
N ILE A 97 24.05 21.78 -11.52
CA ILE A 97 25.20 21.31 -12.30
C ILE A 97 25.62 22.36 -13.33
N LEU A 98 24.66 22.95 -14.05
CA LEU A 98 24.93 23.95 -15.08
C LEU A 98 25.59 25.21 -14.49
N VAL A 99 25.10 25.70 -13.36
CA VAL A 99 25.68 26.85 -12.63
C VAL A 99 27.08 26.51 -12.10
N THR A 100 27.28 25.30 -11.57
CA THR A 100 28.57 24.87 -11.04
C THR A 100 29.63 24.79 -12.14
N ILE A 101 29.28 24.25 -13.32
CA ILE A 101 30.18 24.22 -14.48
C ILE A 101 30.50 25.64 -14.94
N TYR A 102 29.50 26.52 -15.04
CA TYR A 102 29.71 27.91 -15.44
C TYR A 102 30.67 28.66 -14.51
N PHE A 103 30.46 28.56 -13.19
CA PHE A 103 31.31 29.23 -12.21
C PHE A 103 32.70 28.61 -12.12
N SER A 104 32.81 27.27 -12.18
CA SER A 104 34.09 26.58 -12.01
C SER A 104 35.01 26.73 -13.22
N VAL A 105 34.45 26.69 -14.44
CA VAL A 105 35.24 26.71 -15.67
C VAL A 105 35.36 28.13 -16.21
N PHE A 106 34.23 28.81 -16.45
CA PHE A 106 34.25 30.08 -17.18
C PHE A 106 34.55 31.27 -16.28
N TYR A 107 33.90 31.38 -15.12
CA TYR A 107 34.15 32.50 -14.20
C TYR A 107 35.58 32.47 -13.63
N LYS A 108 36.09 31.29 -13.27
CA LYS A 108 37.47 31.11 -12.80
C LYS A 108 38.51 31.38 -13.89
N ALA A 109 38.26 30.95 -15.13
CA ALA A 109 39.17 31.21 -16.25
C ALA A 109 39.20 32.71 -16.61
N GLU A 110 38.05 33.38 -16.61
CA GLU A 110 37.96 34.81 -16.95
C GLU A 110 38.72 35.70 -15.94
N ASN A 111 38.61 35.41 -14.63
CA ASN A 111 39.33 36.17 -13.61
C ASN A 111 40.85 35.88 -13.58
N ASN A 112 41.27 34.64 -13.83
CA ASN A 112 42.70 34.30 -13.88
C ASN A 112 43.42 34.97 -15.07
N ASN A 113 42.76 35.05 -16.23
CA ASN A 113 43.32 35.72 -17.41
C ASN A 113 43.48 37.23 -17.16
N LYS A 114 42.48 37.88 -16.54
CA LYS A 114 42.55 39.32 -16.21
C LYS A 114 43.70 39.67 -15.26
N HIS A 115 43.97 38.85 -14.24
CA HIS A 115 45.11 39.06 -13.33
C HIS A 115 46.46 38.88 -14.03
N THR A 116 46.53 37.92 -14.95
CA THR A 116 47.74 37.60 -15.71
C THR A 116 48.06 38.72 -16.70
N ASP A 117 47.06 39.23 -17.41
CA ASP A 117 47.20 40.34 -18.37
C ASP A 117 47.60 41.66 -17.67
N GLN A 118 47.04 41.92 -16.48
CA GLN A 118 47.47 43.08 -15.67
C GLN A 118 48.90 42.96 -15.18
N SER A 119 49.37 41.75 -14.85
CA SER A 119 50.75 41.53 -14.38
C SER A 119 51.76 41.78 -15.51
N TYR A 120 51.50 41.29 -16.72
CA TYR A 120 52.35 41.55 -17.90
C TYR A 120 52.34 43.03 -18.31
N ALA A 121 51.21 43.71 -18.18
CA ALA A 121 51.11 45.14 -18.47
C ALA A 121 51.94 46.00 -17.48
N ILE A 122 52.05 45.60 -16.22
CA ILE A 122 52.87 46.30 -15.22
C ILE A 122 54.37 46.04 -15.44
N GLU A 123 54.76 44.82 -15.80
CA GLU A 123 56.16 44.47 -16.07
C GLU A 123 56.71 45.21 -17.30
N LYS A 124 55.91 45.31 -18.38
CA LYS A 124 56.28 46.07 -19.58
C LYS A 124 56.48 47.57 -19.34
N ASN A 125 55.79 48.15 -18.35
CA ASN A 125 55.94 49.55 -17.98
C ASN A 125 57.06 49.81 -16.95
N ARG A 126 57.65 48.77 -16.36
CA ARG A 126 58.78 48.87 -15.41
C ARG A 126 60.14 48.59 -16.02
N SER A 127 60.20 48.11 -17.27
CA SER A 127 61.48 47.93 -17.96
C SER A 127 62.03 49.31 -18.35
N PRO A 128 63.16 49.75 -17.78
CA PRO A 128 63.75 51.04 -18.12
C PRO A 128 64.27 50.98 -19.56
N LYS A 129 64.16 52.12 -20.25
CA LYS A 129 64.57 52.33 -21.64
C LYS A 129 66.07 52.61 -21.73
#